data_AF-A0A7S2MD02-F1
#
_entry.id   AF-A0A7S2MD02-F1
#
_cell.length_a   1.000
_cell.length_b   1.000
_cell.length_c   1.000
_cell.angle_alpha   90.00
_cell.angle_beta   90.00
_cell.angle_gamma   90.00
#
_symmetry.space_group_name_H-M   'P 1'
#
loop_
_entity.id
_entity.type
_entity.pdbx_description
1 polymer ?
#
loop_
_entity_poly.entity_id
_entity_poly.type
_entity_poly.pdbx_seq_one_letter_code
_entity_poly.pdbx_strand_id
1 'polypeptide(L)'
;AIVVFAEIVPQSICSRHGLAIGAYSLPFIYLFGVICLPATLPLAWVLNRLLGEEVSAVFTRKSLLALIRLNVNDPTHAKLSGLTKADGRLVSGALTYKDKTVGDVMTPLSSVYSLP
;
A
#
# COMPACT_ATOMS: atom_id res chain seq x y z
N ALA A 1 42.51 -10.95 -9.83
CA ALA A 1 42.75 -10.86 -8.37
C ALA A 1 41.92 -9.74 -7.72
N ILE A 2 42.01 -8.50 -8.22
CA ILE A 2 41.30 -7.33 -7.67
C ILE A 2 39.78 -7.54 -7.60
N VAL A 3 39.14 -8.01 -8.68
CA VAL A 3 37.69 -8.26 -8.72
C VAL A 3 37.24 -9.27 -7.65
N VAL A 4 38.00 -10.34 -7.45
CA VAL A 4 37.65 -11.38 -6.47
C VAL A 4 37.80 -10.88 -5.04
N PHE A 5 38.88 -10.16 -4.73
CA PHE A 5 39.17 -9.71 -3.37
C PHE A 5 38.44 -8.42 -2.96
N ALA A 6 38.24 -7.48 -3.88
CA ALA A 6 37.66 -6.18 -3.59
C ALA A 6 36.16 -6.08 -3.88
N GLU A 7 35.61 -6.97 -4.70
CA GLU A 7 34.20 -6.92 -5.09
C GLU A 7 33.45 -8.12 -4.51
N ILE A 8 33.88 -9.34 -4.81
CA ILE A 8 33.13 -10.56 -4.43
C ILE A 8 33.16 -10.83 -2.90
N VAL A 9 34.31 -10.66 -2.25
CA VAL A 9 34.45 -10.87 -0.79
C VAL A 9 33.61 -9.87 0.01
N PRO A 10 33.75 -8.54 -0.16
CA PRO A 10 32.92 -7.60 0.59
C PRO A 10 31.45 -7.68 0.18
N GLN A 11 31.10 -7.93 -1.08
CA GLN A 11 29.70 -8.05 -1.51
C GLN A 11 29.00 -9.29 -0.91
N SER A 12 29.71 -10.43 -0.81
CA SER A 12 29.16 -11.63 -0.14
C SER A 12 29.00 -11.44 1.38
N ILE A 13 29.91 -10.71 2.03
CA ILE A 13 29.82 -10.36 3.46
C ILE A 13 28.67 -9.39 3.72
N CYS A 14 28.53 -8.34 2.89
CA CYS A 14 27.40 -7.41 2.93
C CYS A 14 26.06 -8.11 2.63
N SER A 15 26.05 -9.16 1.80
CA SER A 15 24.83 -9.92 1.51
C SER A 15 24.37 -10.81 2.68
N ARG A 16 25.28 -11.31 3.52
CA ARG A 16 24.94 -12.22 4.65
C ARG A 16 24.84 -11.50 6.00
N HIS A 17 25.66 -10.46 6.21
CA HIS A 17 25.72 -9.69 7.46
C HIS A 17 25.34 -8.21 7.23
N GLY A 18 24.63 -7.90 6.16
CA GLY A 18 24.23 -6.54 5.80
C GLY A 18 23.52 -5.80 6.94
N LEU A 19 22.76 -6.51 7.77
CA LEU A 19 22.11 -5.91 8.94
C LEU A 19 23.11 -5.54 10.05
N ALA A 20 24.12 -6.35 10.31
CA ALA A 20 25.14 -6.08 11.34
C ALA A 20 26.09 -4.95 10.91
N ILE A 21 26.47 -4.94 9.61
CA ILE A 21 27.30 -3.89 9.02
C ILE A 21 26.51 -2.58 8.93
N GLY A 22 25.23 -2.67 8.53
CA GLY A 22 24.27 -1.58 8.56
C GLY A 22 24.18 -0.95 9.96
N ALA A 23 24.02 -1.79 11.00
CA ALA A 23 23.99 -1.34 12.39
C ALA A 23 25.28 -0.62 12.83
N TYR A 24 26.45 -1.13 12.45
CA TYR A 24 27.73 -0.48 12.77
C TYR A 24 27.95 0.82 11.98
N SER A 25 27.38 0.92 10.77
CA SER A 25 27.46 2.11 9.91
C SER A 25 26.42 3.19 10.24
N LEU A 26 25.50 2.95 11.18
CA LEU A 26 24.51 3.92 11.64
C LEU A 26 25.09 5.31 11.97
N PRO A 27 26.17 5.48 12.77
CA PRO A 27 26.69 6.82 13.08
C PRO A 27 27.12 7.60 11.83
N PHE A 28 27.67 6.91 10.83
CA PHE A 28 28.02 7.52 9.55
C PHE A 28 26.77 7.94 8.77
N ILE A 29 25.76 7.06 8.69
CA ILE A 29 24.48 7.37 8.04
C ILE A 29 23.81 8.58 8.70
N TYR A 30 23.83 8.68 10.03
CA TYR A 30 23.30 9.85 10.74
C TYR A 30 24.08 11.12 10.45
N LEU A 31 25.41 11.07 10.40
CA LEU A 31 26.25 12.22 10.03
C LEU A 31 25.91 12.74 8.63
N PHE A 32 25.85 11.85 7.64
CA PHE A 32 25.45 12.21 6.27
C PHE A 32 24.00 12.66 6.21
N GLY A 33 23.12 12.05 7.01
CA GLY A 33 21.73 12.48 7.17
C GLY A 33 21.63 13.92 7.64
N VAL A 34 22.42 14.33 8.64
CA VAL A 34 22.47 15.73 9.14
C VAL A 34 23.04 16.69 8.10
N ILE A 35 24.08 16.29 7.36
CA ILE A 35 24.66 17.11 6.29
C ILE A 35 23.69 17.29 5.12
N CYS A 36 22.93 16.26 4.77
CA CYS A 36 21.92 16.33 3.71
C CYS A 36 20.64 17.04 4.17
N LEU A 37 20.37 17.10 5.47
CA LEU A 37 19.19 17.75 6.07
C LEU A 37 18.93 19.20 5.58
N PRO A 38 19.93 20.11 5.55
CA PRO A 38 19.72 21.46 5.03
C PRO A 38 19.36 21.51 3.54
N ALA A 39 19.71 20.48 2.75
CA ALA A 39 19.36 20.40 1.33
C ALA A 39 18.01 19.69 1.10
N THR A 40 17.69 18.68 1.91
CA THR A 40 16.44 17.92 1.77
C THR A 40 15.23 18.65 2.33
N LEU A 41 15.38 19.51 3.34
CA LEU A 41 14.30 20.36 3.86
C LEU A 41 13.67 21.29 2.81
N PRO A 42 14.44 22.14 2.08
CA PRO A 42 13.86 23.00 1.06
C PRO A 42 13.30 22.19 -0.10
N LEU A 43 13.97 21.08 -0.47
CA LEU A 43 13.47 20.18 -1.52
C LEU A 43 12.11 19.58 -1.15
N ALA A 44 11.97 19.09 0.09
CA ALA A 44 10.71 18.56 0.59
C ALA A 44 9.63 19.64 0.69
N TRP A 45 9.98 20.85 1.13
CA TRP A 45 9.04 21.98 1.19
C TRP A 45 8.54 22.39 -0.20
N VAL A 46 9.44 22.49 -1.18
CA VAL A 46 9.08 22.78 -2.58
C VAL A 46 8.22 21.66 -3.15
N LEU A 47 8.61 20.40 -2.97
CA LEU A 47 7.84 19.27 -3.47
C LEU A 47 6.45 19.22 -2.83
N ASN A 48 6.33 19.40 -1.52
CA ASN A 48 5.04 19.44 -0.83
C ASN A 48 4.16 20.60 -1.31
N ARG A 49 4.77 21.74 -1.64
CA ARG A 49 4.04 22.91 -2.17
C ARG A 49 3.64 22.75 -3.65
N LEU A 50 4.38 21.95 -4.41
CA LEU A 50 4.06 21.63 -5.81
C LEU A 50 3.07 20.45 -5.93
N LEU A 51 3.19 19.43 -5.09
CA LEU A 51 2.30 18.26 -5.06
C LEU A 51 0.97 18.54 -4.32
N GLY A 52 0.94 19.58 -3.48
CA GLY A 52 -0.25 20.03 -2.77
C GLY A 52 -0.60 19.18 -1.54
N GLU A 53 -1.43 19.75 -0.68
CA GLU A 53 -1.96 19.24 0.61
C GLU A 53 -2.81 17.94 0.49
N GLU A 54 -2.68 17.18 -0.60
CA GLU A 54 -3.64 16.15 -1.00
C GLU A 54 -3.11 14.71 -0.97
N VAL A 55 -1.88 14.48 -0.49
CA VAL A 55 -1.46 13.14 -0.05
C VAL A 55 -1.82 12.91 1.44
N SER A 56 -2.81 13.64 1.96
CA SER A 56 -3.64 13.04 3.00
C SER A 56 -4.50 12.00 2.29
N ALA A 57 -3.94 10.80 2.13
CA ALA A 57 -4.56 9.66 1.48
C ALA A 57 -5.73 9.12 2.31
N VAL A 58 -6.72 9.98 2.58
CA VAL A 58 -8.03 9.57 3.08
C VAL A 58 -8.72 8.91 1.90
N PHE A 59 -8.40 7.63 1.70
CA PHE A 59 -9.05 6.80 0.70
C PHE A 59 -10.54 6.76 1.03
N THR A 60 -11.31 7.59 0.33
CA THR A 60 -12.76 7.55 0.39
C THR A 60 -13.25 6.17 -0.04
N ARG A 61 -14.35 5.67 0.55
CA ARG A 61 -14.93 4.36 0.22
C ARG A 61 -15.05 4.13 -1.30
N LYS A 62 -15.45 5.16 -2.05
CA LYS A 62 -15.55 5.13 -3.53
C LYS A 62 -14.20 4.85 -4.21
N SER A 63 -13.13 5.49 -3.75
CA SER A 63 -11.77 5.32 -4.28
C SER A 63 -11.21 3.94 -3.96
N LEU A 64 -11.47 3.42 -2.76
CA LEU A 64 -11.09 2.05 -2.38
C LEU A 64 -11.81 1.01 -3.25
N LEU A 65 -13.11 1.22 -3.48
CA LEU A 65 -13.92 0.35 -4.33
C LEU A 65 -13.44 0.40 -5.80
N ALA A 66 -13.06 1.58 -6.30
CA ALA A 66 -12.44 1.73 -7.62
C ALA A 66 -11.09 0.99 -7.71
N LEU A 67 -10.23 1.09 -6.69
CA LEU A 67 -8.96 0.36 -6.61
C LEU A 67 -9.16 -1.17 -6.62
N ILE A 68 -10.15 -1.67 -5.89
CA ILE A 68 -10.48 -3.10 -5.90
C ILE A 68 -10.98 -3.53 -7.29
N ARG A 69 -11.82 -2.72 -7.94
CA ARG A 69 -12.30 -3.00 -9.31
C ARG A 69 -11.17 -3.03 -10.34
N LEU A 70 -10.17 -2.16 -10.20
CA LEU A 70 -8.99 -2.16 -11.07
C LEU A 70 -8.14 -3.42 -10.86
N ASN A 71 -7.87 -3.80 -9.60
CA ASN A 71 -7.10 -5.01 -9.28
C ASN A 71 -7.80 -6.31 -9.70
N VAL A 72 -9.14 -6.32 -9.74
CA VAL A 72 -9.93 -7.53 -10.09
C VAL A 72 -10.21 -7.65 -11.59
N ASN A 73 -10.33 -6.53 -12.33
CA ASN A 73 -10.54 -6.55 -13.78
C ASN A 73 -9.24 -6.66 -14.57
N ASP A 74 -8.12 -6.15 -14.05
CA ASP A 74 -6.84 -6.27 -14.73
C ASP A 74 -6.21 -7.66 -14.47
N PRO A 75 -6.04 -8.51 -15.48
CA PRO A 75 -5.50 -9.86 -15.32
C PRO A 75 -4.05 -9.88 -14.82
N THR A 76 -3.32 -8.78 -15.01
CA THR A 76 -1.92 -8.63 -14.59
C THR A 76 -1.83 -8.39 -13.09
N HIS A 77 -2.71 -7.55 -12.55
CA HIS A 77 -2.75 -7.20 -11.12
C HIS A 77 -3.45 -8.26 -10.27
N ALA A 78 -4.48 -8.93 -10.79
CA ALA A 78 -5.17 -10.00 -10.07
C ALA A 78 -4.24 -11.13 -9.61
N LYS A 79 -3.21 -11.44 -10.42
CA LYS A 79 -2.22 -12.49 -10.11
C LYS A 79 -1.20 -12.06 -9.05
N LEU A 80 -0.88 -10.77 -8.96
CA LEU A 80 0.03 -10.19 -7.97
C LEU A 80 -0.66 -9.95 -6.62
N SER A 81 -1.92 -9.52 -6.64
CA SER A 81 -2.72 -9.26 -5.44
C SER A 81 -3.35 -10.52 -4.85
N GLY A 82 -3.42 -11.61 -5.62
CA GLY A 82 -4.08 -12.85 -5.22
C GLY A 82 -5.61 -12.72 -5.07
N LEU A 83 -6.20 -11.58 -5.47
CA LEU A 83 -7.63 -11.35 -5.38
C LEU A 83 -8.35 -12.00 -6.54
N THR A 84 -9.20 -12.99 -6.25
CA THR A 84 -10.09 -13.58 -7.25
C THR A 84 -11.30 -12.66 -7.48
N LYS A 85 -11.97 -12.81 -8.64
CA LYS A 85 -13.24 -12.12 -8.92
C LYS A 85 -14.30 -12.31 -7.82
N ALA A 86 -14.29 -13.47 -7.15
CA ALA A 86 -15.16 -13.75 -6.01
C ALA A 86 -14.81 -12.88 -4.79
N ASP A 87 -13.53 -12.81 -4.41
CA ASP A 87 -13.03 -12.01 -3.29
C ASP A 87 -13.32 -10.52 -3.51
N GLY A 88 -13.14 -10.04 -4.75
CA GLY A 88 -13.48 -8.67 -5.13
C GLY A 88 -14.96 -8.33 -4.91
N ARG A 89 -15.87 -9.26 -5.22
CA ARG A 89 -17.31 -9.09 -4.97
C ARG A 89 -17.63 -9.12 -3.49
N LEU A 90 -16.98 -9.97 -2.71
CA LEU A 90 -17.17 -10.04 -1.25
C LEU A 90 -16.73 -8.76 -0.56
N VAL A 91 -15.53 -8.24 -0.88
CA VAL A 91 -15.01 -7.00 -0.29
C VAL A 91 -15.86 -5.80 -0.73
N SER A 92 -16.25 -5.73 -2.00
CA SER A 92 -17.18 -4.70 -2.48
C SER A 92 -18.54 -4.79 -1.76
N GLY A 93 -19.05 -6.00 -1.53
CA GLY A 93 -20.29 -6.23 -0.79
C GLY A 93 -20.20 -5.78 0.66
N ALA A 94 -19.10 -6.09 1.35
CA ALA A 94 -18.85 -5.66 2.73
C ALA A 94 -18.72 -4.12 2.84
N LEU A 95 -18.05 -3.49 1.89
CA LEU A 95 -17.92 -2.02 1.84
C LEU A 95 -19.28 -1.32 1.62
N THR A 96 -20.16 -1.90 0.81
CA THR A 96 -21.51 -1.37 0.56
C THR A 96 -22.51 -1.76 1.65
N TYR A 97 -22.28 -2.84 2.39
CA TYR A 97 -23.17 -3.31 3.47
C TYR A 97 -23.38 -2.26 4.56
N LYS A 98 -22.37 -1.46 4.88
CA LYS A 98 -22.50 -0.38 5.87
C LYS A 98 -23.55 0.67 5.50
N ASP A 99 -23.77 0.90 4.21
CA ASP A 99 -24.70 1.92 3.70
C ASP A 99 -26.06 1.30 3.29
N LYS A 100 -26.26 -0.03 3.43
CA LYS A 100 -27.52 -0.73 3.15
C LYS A 100 -28.53 -0.51 4.28
N THR A 101 -29.78 -0.18 3.93
CA THR A 101 -30.88 -0.04 4.90
C THR A 101 -31.75 -1.30 4.95
N VAL A 102 -32.50 -1.51 6.05
CA VAL A 102 -33.40 -2.67 6.22
C VAL A 102 -34.43 -2.73 5.08
N GLY A 103 -34.89 -1.58 4.59
CA GLY A 103 -35.80 -1.50 3.45
C GLY A 103 -35.24 -2.10 2.15
N ASP A 104 -33.92 -2.09 1.97
CA ASP A 104 -33.25 -2.62 0.77
C ASP A 104 -33.03 -4.13 0.80
N VAL A 105 -33.31 -4.78 1.94
CA VAL A 105 -33.03 -6.22 2.15
C VAL A 105 -34.27 -6.99 2.62
N MET A 106 -35.29 -6.30 3.14
CA MET A 106 -36.50 -6.95 3.62
C MET A 106 -37.32 -7.55 2.47
N THR A 107 -37.94 -8.69 2.73
CA THR A 107 -38.95 -9.27 1.84
C THR A 107 -40.16 -8.34 1.80
N PRO A 108 -40.63 -7.91 0.62
CA PRO A 108 -41.80 -7.05 0.51
C PRO A 108 -43.03 -7.76 1.09
N LEU A 109 -43.93 -6.99 1.73
CA LEU A 109 -45.11 -7.53 2.38
C LEU A 109 -45.99 -8.37 1.43
N SER A 110 -45.97 -8.04 0.13
CA SER A 110 -46.65 -8.79 -0.93
C SER A 110 -46.12 -10.21 -1.16
N SER A 111 -44.93 -10.54 -0.63
CA SER A 111 -44.30 -11.86 -0.72
C SER A 111 -44.11 -12.51 0.65
N VAL A 112 -44.78 -12.00 1.69
CA VAL A 112 -44.76 -12.59 3.03
C VAL A 112 -45.81 -13.68 3.12
N TYR A 113 -45.38 -14.89 3.46
CA TYR A 113 -46.27 -15.99 3.82
C TYR A 113 -46.59 -15.91 5.32
N SER A 114 -47.80 -15.47 5.67
CA SER A 114 -48.30 -15.46 7.06
C SER A 114 -49.21 -16.66 7.30
N LEU A 115 -48.95 -17.40 8.38
CA LEU A 115 -49.84 -18.45 8.88
C LEU A 115 -51.07 -17.83 9.58
N PRO A 116 -52.24 -18.51 9.57
CA PRO A 116 -53.45 -18.05 10.26
C PRO A 116 -53.33 -18.07 11.78
#